data_AF-A0A2M7ZFL4-F1
#
_entry.id   AF-A0A2M7ZFL4-F1
#
_cell.length_a   1.000
_cell.length_b   1.000
_cell.length_c   1.000
_cell.angle_alpha   90.00
_cell.angle_beta   90.00
_cell.angle_gamma   90.00
#
_symmetry.space_group_name_H-M   'P 1'
#
loop_
_entity.id
_entity.type
_entity.pdbx_description
1 polymer ?
#
loop_
_entity_poly.entity_id
_entity_poly.type
_entity_poly.pdbx_seq_one_letter_code
_entity_poly.pdbx_strand_id
1 'polypeptide(L)'
;MYFSNNQINNKPKTKRSISMLKTTKMLLVLLFVILLQTNSYSQMRQDAIWAKMAPAGSIKLDGVLDEAVWSKAEEVKVVYGKPGPLPTSAWRSEFQEDVYFDQTNATVKFLSTTDNKLYLAFYVPDSSIGGTSDWARWDGILMSVKNKGSEDRPAPADEYFYTWWLEGLPEAMKTPVAGNGPRFIGKWGTWDDTTRTAEKKAAWNAVTKVIGTSNDDSTPDQAWVVEMMIDLGVEGYDITKPGGDAVAINFSIWDGDWIFKGDPLKIASARTWYQGPWGNANGVNVARILGDPGVTVDASVLPEIMPDGVIPNGKNYTDPIVDGKLDEEVWSGAMNFDIAWGSEEIRNDYPYTGPVSSGQFQPELGGNPRPPILDPSYGNIKMFFKDHYLYMAADVNDQLVQGTSEYDRIDGVRFIFQDRGTINSDNFGQFQQLRVDFDAAGIPIAEEYLKTLVDSGYAEWAVSLKGATTVGNNSDVDEGYQIEIKLDLQGMGYPTDLGDKLLFGGVMLADGDSFDDPLADYGTRTWAFRENDWGPAAAWMVLDPDKVIGSEPNANNGRQDAIWAKMAPAGSIKLDGVLDEAVWSKAEEVKV
;
A
#
# COMPACT_ATOMS: atom_id res chain seq x y z
N MET A 1 -34.77 73.10 26.75
CA MET A 1 -35.30 73.46 28.09
C MET A 1 -34.28 73.07 29.15
N TYR A 2 -34.25 73.77 30.29
CA TYR A 2 -33.46 73.48 31.50
C TYR A 2 -31.91 73.37 31.41
N PHE A 3 -31.26 74.46 31.86
CA PHE A 3 -30.20 74.54 32.90
C PHE A 3 -29.99 73.26 33.76
N SER A 4 -28.83 72.93 34.37
CA SER A 4 -27.44 73.49 34.46
C SER A 4 -26.53 72.40 35.14
N ASN A 5 -25.34 72.57 35.77
CA ASN A 5 -24.58 73.71 36.31
C ASN A 5 -23.09 73.36 36.65
N ASN A 6 -22.36 74.33 37.23
CA ASN A 6 -21.27 74.29 38.27
C ASN A 6 -20.61 72.95 38.72
N GLN A 7 -19.37 72.86 39.23
CA GLN A 7 -18.11 73.64 39.36
C GLN A 7 -17.30 73.07 40.57
N ILE A 8 -15.98 73.33 40.64
CA ILE A 8 -15.13 73.44 41.86
C ILE A 8 -14.48 72.18 42.55
N ASN A 9 -13.13 72.15 42.47
CA ASN A 9 -12.05 71.79 43.44
C ASN A 9 -12.09 70.49 44.28
N ASN A 10 -11.04 69.64 44.30
CA ASN A 10 -9.74 69.93 44.96
C ASN A 10 -8.59 68.91 44.64
N LYS A 11 -7.34 69.24 45.03
CA LYS A 11 -6.12 68.38 45.05
C LYS A 11 -5.87 67.81 46.49
N PRO A 12 -4.73 67.15 46.89
CA PRO A 12 -3.53 66.63 46.16
C PRO A 12 -3.05 65.21 46.63
N LYS A 13 -1.79 64.80 46.28
CA LYS A 13 -0.94 63.70 46.85
C LYS A 13 -1.26 62.26 46.36
N THR A 14 -0.34 61.27 46.26
CA THR A 14 1.15 61.19 46.44
C THR A 14 1.78 59.91 45.83
N LYS A 15 3.09 59.99 45.50
CA LYS A 15 4.16 58.93 45.57
C LYS A 15 4.17 57.71 44.61
N ARG A 16 5.39 57.44 44.10
CA ARG A 16 6.05 56.15 43.73
C ARG A 16 5.34 55.24 42.70
N SER A 17 5.88 54.92 41.52
CA SER A 17 7.20 54.37 41.11
C SER A 17 7.49 52.94 41.58
N ILE A 18 7.56 51.97 40.66
CA ILE A 18 8.42 50.76 40.71
C ILE A 18 8.45 50.04 39.34
N SER A 19 9.65 49.57 38.94
CA SER A 19 10.01 48.65 37.85
C SER A 19 9.09 48.46 36.62
N MET A 20 9.34 49.21 35.54
CA MET A 20 9.01 48.80 34.16
C MET A 20 10.20 48.04 33.54
N LEU A 21 10.65 46.93 34.16
CA LEU A 21 11.91 46.27 33.76
C LEU A 21 12.00 44.75 34.05
N LYS A 22 10.91 44.00 33.81
CA LYS A 22 10.94 42.51 33.86
C LYS A 22 10.25 41.79 32.69
N THR A 23 9.30 42.42 32.01
CA THR A 23 8.45 41.76 30.99
C THR A 23 9.16 41.45 29.68
N THR A 24 10.17 42.24 29.28
CA THR A 24 10.77 42.17 27.92
C THR A 24 11.60 40.90 27.67
N LYS A 25 12.19 40.30 28.71
CA LYS A 25 12.92 39.02 28.56
C LYS A 25 12.00 37.81 28.46
N MET A 26 10.80 37.88 29.06
CA MET A 26 9.85 36.75 29.06
C MET A 26 9.15 36.59 27.70
N LEU A 27 8.85 37.71 27.03
CA LEU A 27 8.23 37.69 25.70
C LEU A 27 9.16 37.10 24.62
N LEU A 28 10.47 37.36 24.72
CA LEU A 28 11.45 36.89 23.73
C LEU A 28 11.75 35.39 23.84
N VAL A 29 11.63 34.81 25.04
CA VAL A 29 11.68 33.35 25.24
C VAL A 29 10.42 32.69 24.68
N LEU A 30 9.24 33.27 24.93
CA LEU A 30 7.98 32.72 24.41
C LEU A 30 7.93 32.73 22.87
N LEU A 31 8.54 33.74 22.23
CA LEU A 31 8.62 33.82 20.77
C LEU A 31 9.62 32.82 20.14
N PHE A 32 10.62 32.35 20.91
CA PHE A 32 11.63 31.40 20.43
C PHE A 32 11.17 29.93 20.55
N VAL A 33 10.19 29.65 21.41
CA VAL A 33 9.64 28.29 21.65
C VAL A 33 8.60 27.89 20.58
N ILE A 34 8.09 28.84 19.78
CA ILE A 34 7.03 28.61 18.78
C ILE A 34 7.59 28.32 17.37
N LEU A 35 8.91 28.41 17.16
CA LEU A 35 9.56 28.26 15.84
C LEU A 35 10.37 26.96 15.65
N LEU A 36 10.10 25.94 16.48
CA LEU A 36 10.61 24.57 16.29
C LEU A 36 9.47 23.53 16.38
N GLN A 37 8.43 23.74 15.58
CA GLN A 37 7.67 22.61 15.05
C GLN A 37 8.36 22.15 13.75
N THR A 38 9.31 21.23 13.90
CA THR A 38 9.76 20.39 12.78
C THR A 38 8.59 19.49 12.42
N ASN A 39 7.94 19.78 11.29
CA ASN A 39 6.87 18.94 10.76
C ASN A 39 7.49 17.68 10.15
N SER A 40 7.79 16.67 10.97
CA SER A 40 8.12 15.33 10.47
C SER A 40 6.99 14.85 9.57
N TYR A 41 7.24 14.77 8.26
CA TYR A 41 6.22 14.51 7.23
C TYR A 41 5.80 13.02 7.17
N SER A 42 5.23 12.51 8.26
CA SER A 42 4.43 11.28 8.22
C SER A 42 3.08 11.59 7.58
N GLN A 43 2.99 11.49 6.25
CA GLN A 43 1.70 11.38 5.57
C GLN A 43 1.13 9.99 5.84
N MET A 44 0.13 9.93 6.73
CA MET A 44 -0.57 8.70 7.12
C MET A 44 -1.00 7.89 5.89
N ARG A 45 -0.62 6.62 5.87
CA ARG A 45 -0.97 5.67 4.82
C ARG A 45 -2.48 5.55 4.65
N GLN A 46 -2.92 5.44 3.41
CA GLN A 46 -4.33 5.28 3.05
C GLN A 46 -4.66 3.85 2.59
N ASP A 47 -3.64 3.07 2.22
CA ASP A 47 -3.75 1.65 1.92
C ASP A 47 -3.72 0.76 3.17
N ALA A 48 -3.60 1.34 4.38
CA ALA A 48 -3.35 0.59 5.61
C ALA A 48 -4.24 1.05 6.76
N ILE A 49 -4.67 0.10 7.61
CA ILE A 49 -5.57 0.38 8.75
C ILE A 49 -5.39 -0.63 9.90
N TRP A 50 -5.56 -0.16 11.13
CA TRP A 50 -5.52 -1.01 12.33
C TRP A 50 -6.90 -1.65 12.60
N ALA A 51 -7.00 -2.96 12.43
CA ALA A 51 -8.11 -3.76 12.92
C ALA A 51 -7.90 -4.02 14.42
N LYS A 52 -8.38 -3.11 15.28
CA LYS A 52 -8.11 -3.16 16.74
C LYS A 52 -8.58 -4.47 17.37
N MET A 53 -7.73 -5.00 18.26
CA MET A 53 -7.93 -6.28 18.93
C MET A 53 -9.03 -6.18 20.00
N ALA A 54 -10.11 -6.94 19.81
CA ALA A 54 -11.22 -7.11 20.73
C ALA A 54 -11.17 -8.52 21.39
N PRO A 55 -11.79 -8.73 22.57
CA PRO A 55 -11.86 -10.06 23.17
C PRO A 55 -12.60 -11.06 22.28
N ALA A 56 -12.11 -12.29 22.18
CA ALA A 56 -12.81 -13.39 21.51
C ALA A 56 -14.26 -13.52 22.01
N GLY A 57 -15.22 -13.62 21.08
CA GLY A 57 -16.65 -13.70 21.39
C GLY A 57 -17.31 -12.39 21.87
N SER A 58 -16.63 -11.23 21.74
CA SER A 58 -17.24 -9.91 22.02
C SER A 58 -18.06 -9.31 20.86
N ILE A 59 -18.04 -9.95 19.69
CA ILE A 59 -18.82 -9.61 18.48
C ILE A 59 -19.69 -10.81 18.12
N LYS A 60 -20.95 -10.56 17.75
CA LYS A 60 -21.99 -11.57 17.52
C LYS A 60 -22.74 -11.27 16.22
N LEU A 61 -22.24 -11.86 15.12
CA LEU A 61 -22.82 -11.76 13.76
C LEU A 61 -24.36 -11.96 13.78
N ASP A 62 -25.09 -10.86 13.67
CA ASP A 62 -26.53 -10.83 13.39
C ASP A 62 -26.99 -9.68 12.47
N GLY A 63 -26.05 -8.81 12.05
CA GLY A 63 -26.31 -7.65 11.19
C GLY A 63 -26.66 -6.39 11.98
N VAL A 64 -26.33 -6.31 13.28
CA VAL A 64 -26.60 -5.15 14.14
C VAL A 64 -25.34 -4.72 14.88
N LEU A 65 -24.78 -3.58 14.47
CA LEU A 65 -23.55 -3.01 15.04
C LEU A 65 -23.79 -2.32 16.40
N ASP A 66 -24.43 -3.00 17.35
CA ASP A 66 -24.77 -2.44 18.67
C ASP A 66 -23.79 -2.78 19.80
N GLU A 67 -22.83 -3.70 19.60
CA GLU A 67 -21.77 -3.94 20.57
C GLU A 67 -20.81 -2.75 20.66
N ALA A 68 -20.40 -2.43 21.89
CA ALA A 68 -19.55 -1.28 22.20
C ALA A 68 -18.15 -1.32 21.55
N VAL A 69 -17.74 -2.41 20.91
CA VAL A 69 -16.48 -2.50 20.15
C VAL A 69 -16.61 -1.89 18.75
N TRP A 70 -17.78 -1.98 18.10
CA TRP A 70 -18.02 -1.38 16.78
C TRP A 70 -18.00 0.15 16.80
N SER A 71 -18.15 0.79 17.97
CA SER A 71 -17.97 2.24 18.15
C SER A 71 -16.51 2.67 18.29
N LYS A 72 -15.57 1.73 18.45
CA LYS A 72 -14.13 1.97 18.62
C LYS A 72 -13.27 1.49 17.44
N ALA A 73 -13.87 0.75 16.51
CA ALA A 73 -13.24 0.28 15.27
C ALA A 73 -12.74 1.44 14.40
N GLU A 74 -11.62 1.23 13.70
CA GLU A 74 -11.22 2.13 12.60
C GLU A 74 -12.10 1.85 11.36
N GLU A 75 -12.27 2.85 10.51
CA GLU A 75 -13.15 2.76 9.34
C GLU A 75 -12.60 3.45 8.08
N VAL A 76 -12.96 2.92 6.91
CA VAL A 76 -12.79 3.60 5.62
C VAL A 76 -14.15 3.97 5.03
N LYS A 77 -14.16 5.00 4.17
CA LYS A 77 -15.29 5.31 3.29
C LYS A 77 -14.98 4.84 1.88
N VAL A 78 -15.92 4.18 1.23
CA VAL A 78 -15.84 3.74 -0.17
C VAL A 78 -17.00 4.38 -0.91
N VAL A 79 -16.70 5.33 -1.79
CA VAL A 79 -17.70 6.26 -2.34
C VAL A 79 -17.53 6.42 -3.85
N TYR A 80 -18.61 6.21 -4.61
CA TYR A 80 -18.61 6.35 -6.06
C TYR A 80 -18.29 7.80 -6.50
N GLY A 81 -17.74 7.97 -7.71
CA GLY A 81 -17.50 9.29 -8.31
C GLY A 81 -16.42 10.12 -7.63
N LYS A 82 -15.63 9.53 -6.72
CA LYS A 82 -14.63 10.23 -5.89
C LYS A 82 -13.34 9.40 -5.81
N PRO A 83 -12.15 10.02 -5.97
CA PRO A 83 -10.88 9.37 -5.67
C PRO A 83 -10.91 8.77 -4.26
N GLY A 84 -10.73 7.46 -4.18
CA GLY A 84 -10.69 6.75 -2.90
C GLY A 84 -9.30 6.80 -2.27
N PRO A 85 -9.09 6.04 -1.18
CA PRO A 85 -7.77 5.84 -0.59
C PRO A 85 -6.71 5.42 -1.62
N LEU A 86 -5.59 6.15 -1.69
CA LEU A 86 -4.46 5.84 -2.57
C LEU A 86 -3.87 4.44 -2.30
N PRO A 87 -3.17 3.82 -3.27
CA PRO A 87 -2.95 4.29 -4.65
C PRO A 87 -4.09 3.98 -5.64
N THR A 88 -5.00 3.06 -5.32
CA THR A 88 -5.79 2.35 -6.36
C THR A 88 -7.28 2.14 -6.03
N SER A 89 -7.80 2.75 -4.98
CA SER A 89 -9.24 2.70 -4.67
C SER A 89 -10.02 3.66 -5.58
N ALA A 90 -10.96 3.13 -6.36
CA ALA A 90 -11.71 3.88 -7.37
C ALA A 90 -13.10 3.27 -7.65
N TRP A 91 -13.69 3.62 -8.80
CA TRP A 91 -15.08 3.30 -9.15
C TRP A 91 -15.26 3.13 -10.66
N ARG A 92 -16.34 2.47 -11.06
CA ARG A 92 -16.73 2.26 -12.47
C ARG A 92 -18.22 1.97 -12.60
N SER A 93 -18.88 2.53 -13.62
CA SER A 93 -20.21 2.09 -14.04
C SER A 93 -20.12 0.81 -14.89
N GLU A 94 -20.97 -0.16 -14.58
CA GLU A 94 -21.16 -1.38 -15.36
C GLU A 94 -22.37 -1.23 -16.30
N PHE A 95 -23.38 -0.44 -15.93
CA PHE A 95 -24.58 -0.19 -16.72
C PHE A 95 -25.19 1.20 -16.43
N GLN A 96 -25.59 1.92 -17.48
CA GLN A 96 -26.33 3.21 -17.47
C GLN A 96 -25.91 4.24 -16.39
N GLU A 97 -24.65 4.72 -16.43
CA GLU A 97 -24.17 5.76 -15.50
C GLU A 97 -25.06 7.01 -15.40
N ASP A 98 -25.67 7.45 -16.52
CA ASP A 98 -26.54 8.64 -16.59
C ASP A 98 -27.78 8.61 -15.68
N VAL A 99 -28.19 7.43 -15.17
CA VAL A 99 -29.41 7.26 -14.34
C VAL A 99 -29.12 6.75 -12.93
N TYR A 100 -27.85 6.53 -12.58
CA TYR A 100 -27.40 5.98 -11.31
C TYR A 100 -27.56 7.01 -10.16
N PHE A 101 -28.53 6.78 -9.27
CA PHE A 101 -29.14 7.86 -8.47
C PHE A 101 -28.56 8.00 -7.05
N ASP A 102 -28.57 6.93 -6.25
CA ASP A 102 -28.17 6.91 -4.84
C ASP A 102 -26.80 6.25 -4.61
N GLN A 103 -25.90 6.52 -5.56
CA GLN A 103 -24.52 6.05 -5.71
C GLN A 103 -23.77 5.64 -4.43
N THR A 104 -23.09 4.47 -4.48
CA THR A 104 -22.39 3.81 -3.37
C THR A 104 -21.72 4.82 -2.43
N ASN A 105 -22.11 4.81 -1.16
CA ASN A 105 -21.56 5.69 -0.12
C ASN A 105 -21.29 4.90 1.18
N ALA A 106 -20.52 3.83 1.04
CA ALA A 106 -20.35 2.83 2.07
C ALA A 106 -19.37 3.24 3.17
N THR A 107 -19.62 2.74 4.38
CA THR A 107 -18.67 2.76 5.50
C THR A 107 -18.27 1.32 5.81
N VAL A 108 -16.96 1.05 5.86
CA VAL A 108 -16.43 -0.28 6.20
C VAL A 108 -15.53 -0.19 7.42
N LYS A 109 -15.86 -0.96 8.46
CA LYS A 109 -15.17 -0.98 9.76
C LYS A 109 -14.36 -2.25 9.95
N PHE A 110 -13.25 -2.15 10.67
CA PHE A 110 -12.33 -3.27 10.91
C PHE A 110 -12.08 -3.49 12.40
N LEU A 111 -12.26 -4.72 12.86
CA LEU A 111 -11.86 -5.20 14.17
C LEU A 111 -11.14 -6.54 14.02
N SER A 112 -10.28 -6.88 14.97
CA SER A 112 -9.75 -8.23 15.10
C SER A 112 -10.14 -8.84 16.43
N THR A 113 -10.00 -10.15 16.61
CA THR A 113 -10.22 -10.81 17.90
C THR A 113 -9.08 -11.71 18.35
N THR A 114 -8.95 -11.88 19.66
CA THR A 114 -7.89 -12.68 20.32
C THR A 114 -7.93 -14.19 20.00
N ASP A 115 -8.88 -14.64 19.17
CA ASP A 115 -8.97 -15.97 18.58
C ASP A 115 -8.66 -15.96 17.06
N ASN A 116 -7.74 -15.08 16.64
CA ASN A 116 -7.15 -14.96 15.31
C ASN A 116 -8.15 -14.80 14.15
N LYS A 117 -9.07 -13.83 14.28
CA LYS A 117 -10.06 -13.51 13.25
C LYS A 117 -10.04 -12.03 12.88
N LEU A 118 -10.36 -11.76 11.62
CA LEU A 118 -10.71 -10.44 11.11
C LEU A 118 -12.23 -10.32 11.03
N TYR A 119 -12.77 -9.25 11.62
CA TYR A 119 -14.17 -8.88 11.53
C TYR A 119 -14.29 -7.60 10.69
N LEU A 120 -15.16 -7.64 9.69
CA LEU A 120 -15.51 -6.50 8.86
C LEU A 120 -17.00 -6.17 9.06
N ALA A 121 -17.33 -4.89 9.22
CA ALA A 121 -18.71 -4.44 9.16
C ALA A 121 -18.91 -3.44 8.03
N PHE A 122 -19.83 -3.74 7.13
CA PHE A 122 -20.22 -2.89 6.01
C PHE A 122 -21.56 -2.23 6.33
N TYR A 123 -21.64 -0.92 6.17
CA TYR A 123 -22.88 -0.15 6.16
C TYR A 123 -22.99 0.55 4.81
N VAL A 124 -23.94 0.12 3.98
CA VAL A 124 -24.13 0.58 2.60
C VAL A 124 -25.51 1.26 2.53
N PRO A 125 -25.60 2.60 2.49
CA PRO A 125 -26.82 3.32 2.14
C PRO A 125 -27.17 3.02 0.68
N ASP A 126 -28.43 2.66 0.45
CA ASP A 126 -28.90 1.98 -0.76
C ASP A 126 -30.45 1.96 -0.73
N SER A 127 -31.11 2.30 -1.83
CA SER A 127 -32.57 2.32 -1.93
C SER A 127 -33.18 1.25 -2.86
N SER A 128 -32.38 0.31 -3.37
CA SER A 128 -32.80 -0.73 -4.32
C SER A 128 -31.98 -2.03 -4.18
N ILE A 129 -32.10 -2.73 -3.04
CA ILE A 129 -31.19 -3.83 -2.69
C ILE A 129 -31.66 -5.15 -3.30
N GLY A 130 -30.83 -5.88 -4.05
CA GLY A 130 -31.13 -7.23 -4.51
C GLY A 130 -30.22 -7.74 -5.63
N GLY A 131 -30.73 -8.66 -6.45
CA GLY A 131 -29.98 -9.14 -7.60
C GLY A 131 -30.67 -10.19 -8.45
N THR A 132 -30.04 -10.48 -9.59
CA THR A 132 -30.53 -11.41 -10.63
C THR A 132 -29.41 -12.37 -11.05
N SER A 133 -29.62 -13.20 -12.07
CA SER A 133 -28.55 -13.93 -12.75
C SER A 133 -27.71 -13.05 -13.69
N ASP A 134 -28.17 -11.87 -14.07
CA ASP A 134 -27.52 -11.05 -15.09
C ASP A 134 -26.21 -10.42 -14.57
N TRP A 135 -25.15 -10.48 -15.38
CA TRP A 135 -23.93 -9.72 -15.10
C TRP A 135 -24.04 -8.28 -15.65
N ALA A 136 -23.84 -7.22 -14.88
CA ALA A 136 -23.77 -7.14 -13.41
C ALA A 136 -25.00 -6.36 -12.91
N ARG A 137 -26.06 -7.08 -12.53
CA ARG A 137 -27.32 -6.54 -12.00
C ARG A 137 -27.64 -7.19 -10.66
N TRP A 138 -26.88 -6.79 -9.66
CA TRP A 138 -26.90 -7.32 -8.31
C TRP A 138 -26.03 -6.49 -7.37
N ASP A 139 -26.39 -6.48 -6.10
CA ASP A 139 -25.56 -5.97 -5.02
C ASP A 139 -24.64 -7.05 -4.47
N GLY A 140 -23.51 -6.62 -3.90
CA GLY A 140 -22.61 -7.54 -3.24
C GLY A 140 -21.28 -6.94 -2.82
N ILE A 141 -20.57 -7.71 -2.00
CA ILE A 141 -19.20 -7.48 -1.57
C ILE A 141 -18.35 -8.58 -2.21
N LEU A 142 -17.44 -8.21 -3.10
CA LEU A 142 -16.50 -9.12 -3.77
C LEU A 142 -15.09 -8.80 -3.28
N MET A 143 -14.48 -9.73 -2.53
CA MET A 143 -13.18 -9.51 -1.88
C MET A 143 -12.16 -10.58 -2.25
N SER A 144 -10.88 -10.19 -2.27
CA SER A 144 -9.72 -11.09 -2.30
C SER A 144 -9.03 -11.06 -0.94
N VAL A 145 -8.70 -12.22 -0.37
CA VAL A 145 -7.65 -12.35 0.64
C VAL A 145 -6.47 -13.07 -0.01
N LYS A 146 -5.24 -12.62 0.24
CA LYS A 146 -4.03 -13.33 -0.18
C LYS A 146 -3.86 -14.60 0.66
N ASN A 147 -3.77 -15.78 0.03
CA ASN A 147 -3.46 -17.01 0.76
C ASN A 147 -1.96 -17.06 1.10
N LYS A 148 -1.58 -16.48 2.23
CA LYS A 148 -0.21 -16.46 2.78
C LYS A 148 0.32 -17.87 3.06
N GLY A 149 -0.59 -18.81 3.36
CA GLY A 149 -0.32 -20.23 3.58
C GLY A 149 0.04 -21.04 2.32
N SER A 150 -0.14 -20.51 1.11
CA SER A 150 0.35 -21.18 -0.11
C SER A 150 1.88 -21.13 -0.19
N GLU A 151 2.47 -22.04 -0.95
CA GLU A 151 3.89 -22.01 -1.36
C GLU A 151 4.09 -21.09 -2.59
N ASP A 152 3.05 -20.87 -3.41
CA ASP A 152 3.13 -20.04 -4.63
C ASP A 152 3.46 -18.58 -4.31
N ARG A 153 4.38 -17.97 -5.08
CA ARG A 153 4.73 -16.54 -4.95
C ARG A 153 4.68 -15.82 -6.30
N PRO A 154 3.82 -14.80 -6.46
CA PRO A 154 3.07 -14.10 -5.42
C PRO A 154 1.87 -14.94 -4.95
N ALA A 155 1.50 -14.79 -3.67
CA ALA A 155 0.44 -15.61 -3.10
C ALA A 155 -0.89 -15.44 -3.88
N PRO A 156 -1.67 -16.52 -4.08
CA PRO A 156 -2.89 -16.47 -4.87
C PRO A 156 -3.99 -15.65 -4.16
N ALA A 157 -5.01 -15.28 -4.91
CA ALA A 157 -6.26 -14.78 -4.36
C ALA A 157 -7.13 -15.97 -3.92
N ASP A 158 -7.60 -15.96 -2.69
CA ASP A 158 -8.81 -16.68 -2.33
C ASP A 158 -10.00 -15.71 -2.34
N GLU A 159 -11.04 -16.10 -3.07
CA GLU A 159 -12.22 -15.27 -3.31
C GLU A 159 -13.24 -15.39 -2.17
N TYR A 160 -13.72 -14.24 -1.72
CA TYR A 160 -14.79 -14.06 -0.73
C TYR A 160 -15.87 -13.20 -1.36
N PHE A 161 -16.83 -13.82 -2.05
CA PHE A 161 -17.87 -13.11 -2.82
C PHE A 161 -19.26 -13.31 -2.19
N TYR A 162 -19.79 -12.26 -1.57
CA TYR A 162 -21.04 -12.25 -0.81
C TYR A 162 -22.06 -11.35 -1.49
N THR A 163 -23.05 -11.94 -2.16
CA THR A 163 -23.82 -11.25 -3.22
C THR A 163 -25.23 -11.80 -3.42
N TRP A 164 -26.10 -10.99 -4.01
CA TRP A 164 -27.38 -11.42 -4.56
C TRP A 164 -27.29 -11.95 -6.01
N TRP A 165 -26.10 -12.09 -6.60
CA TRP A 165 -25.93 -12.69 -7.94
C TRP A 165 -26.34 -14.17 -7.96
N LEU A 166 -27.33 -14.50 -8.79
CA LEU A 166 -27.97 -15.83 -8.82
C LEU A 166 -27.42 -16.77 -9.89
N GLU A 167 -26.39 -16.38 -10.65
CA GLU A 167 -25.80 -17.26 -11.67
C GLU A 167 -25.08 -18.47 -11.04
N GLY A 168 -24.96 -19.56 -11.79
CA GLY A 168 -24.48 -20.86 -11.29
C GLY A 168 -25.55 -21.68 -10.56
N LEU A 169 -26.53 -21.06 -9.92
CA LEU A 169 -27.62 -21.77 -9.24
C LEU A 169 -28.51 -22.56 -10.21
N PRO A 170 -29.23 -23.60 -9.73
CA PRO A 170 -30.22 -24.32 -10.54
C PRO A 170 -31.37 -23.39 -10.93
N GLU A 171 -31.96 -23.59 -12.10
CA GLU A 171 -32.99 -22.70 -12.68
C GLU A 171 -34.11 -22.30 -11.71
N ALA A 172 -34.60 -23.25 -10.90
CA ALA A 172 -35.64 -23.02 -9.89
C ALA A 172 -35.22 -22.09 -8.72
N MET A 173 -33.95 -21.72 -8.63
CA MET A 173 -33.35 -20.79 -7.67
C MET A 173 -32.77 -19.53 -8.33
N LYS A 174 -32.76 -19.45 -9.67
CA LYS A 174 -32.33 -18.24 -10.41
C LYS A 174 -33.36 -17.11 -10.42
N THR A 175 -34.61 -17.40 -10.03
CA THR A 175 -35.65 -16.40 -9.85
C THR A 175 -35.44 -15.65 -8.52
N PRO A 176 -35.29 -14.31 -8.52
CA PRO A 176 -35.21 -13.52 -7.30
C PRO A 176 -36.48 -13.64 -6.45
N VAL A 177 -36.33 -13.51 -5.12
CA VAL A 177 -37.44 -13.61 -4.17
C VAL A 177 -37.33 -12.50 -3.14
N ALA A 178 -38.43 -11.76 -2.95
CA ALA A 178 -38.52 -10.66 -1.98
C ALA A 178 -38.12 -11.13 -0.57
N GLY A 179 -37.22 -10.39 0.08
CA GLY A 179 -36.67 -10.70 1.40
C GLY A 179 -35.59 -11.78 1.46
N ASN A 180 -35.19 -12.40 0.34
CA ASN A 180 -34.02 -13.28 0.35
C ASN A 180 -32.73 -12.45 0.55
N GLY A 181 -31.86 -12.93 1.45
CA GLY A 181 -30.51 -12.40 1.64
C GLY A 181 -29.49 -12.94 0.62
N PRO A 182 -28.25 -12.42 0.66
CA PRO A 182 -27.19 -12.79 -0.26
C PRO A 182 -26.61 -14.20 0.04
N ARG A 183 -25.94 -14.75 -0.97
CA ARG A 183 -25.24 -16.06 -0.93
C ARG A 183 -23.72 -15.89 -0.90
N PHE A 184 -23.03 -16.98 -0.62
CA PHE A 184 -21.58 -17.06 -0.50
C PHE A 184 -21.00 -17.80 -1.70
N ILE A 185 -20.10 -17.17 -2.45
CA ILE A 185 -19.35 -17.67 -3.61
C ILE A 185 -17.84 -17.53 -3.30
N GLY A 186 -16.98 -18.25 -4.03
CA GLY A 186 -15.54 -18.27 -3.80
C GLY A 186 -15.07 -19.42 -2.89
N LYS A 187 -13.86 -19.30 -2.32
CA LYS A 187 -13.11 -20.38 -1.63
C LYS A 187 -13.93 -21.07 -0.55
N TRP A 188 -14.62 -20.28 0.26
CA TRP A 188 -15.44 -20.74 1.39
C TRP A 188 -16.95 -20.66 1.09
N GLY A 189 -17.33 -20.37 -0.17
CA GLY A 189 -18.69 -20.33 -0.72
C GLY A 189 -19.08 -21.60 -1.50
N THR A 190 -20.18 -21.56 -2.26
CA THR A 190 -20.59 -22.62 -3.21
C THR A 190 -21.24 -22.00 -4.47
N TRP A 191 -20.92 -22.53 -5.65
CA TRP A 191 -21.33 -21.96 -6.95
C TRP A 191 -22.70 -22.45 -7.45
N ASP A 192 -23.03 -23.71 -7.18
CA ASP A 192 -24.20 -24.44 -7.69
C ASP A 192 -25.31 -24.65 -6.64
N ASP A 193 -25.10 -24.21 -5.39
CA ASP A 193 -26.14 -24.14 -4.36
C ASP A 193 -25.91 -23.00 -3.34
N THR A 194 -26.66 -23.02 -2.24
CA THR A 194 -26.52 -22.10 -1.09
C THR A 194 -26.06 -22.81 0.20
N THR A 195 -25.65 -24.07 0.12
CA THR A 195 -25.26 -24.88 1.28
C THR A 195 -23.77 -24.73 1.60
N ARG A 196 -23.46 -24.72 2.91
CA ARG A 196 -22.10 -24.66 3.43
C ARG A 196 -21.96 -25.52 4.68
N THR A 197 -20.84 -26.24 4.76
CA THR A 197 -20.48 -27.12 5.88
C THR A 197 -20.15 -26.34 7.15
N ALA A 198 -19.86 -27.03 8.25
CA ALA A 198 -19.43 -26.38 9.49
C ALA A 198 -18.06 -25.69 9.32
N GLU A 199 -17.14 -26.33 8.60
CA GLU A 199 -15.78 -25.83 8.33
C GLU A 199 -15.83 -24.58 7.44
N LYS A 200 -16.59 -24.61 6.34
CA LYS A 200 -16.81 -23.42 5.47
C LYS A 200 -17.38 -22.24 6.25
N LYS A 201 -18.22 -22.48 7.26
CA LYS A 201 -18.83 -21.45 8.14
C LYS A 201 -17.91 -21.00 9.28
N ALA A 202 -16.92 -21.80 9.66
CA ALA A 202 -15.90 -21.43 10.63
C ALA A 202 -14.80 -20.57 9.98
N ALA A 203 -14.38 -20.94 8.76
CA ALA A 203 -13.43 -20.20 7.94
C ALA A 203 -13.96 -18.81 7.51
N TRP A 204 -15.22 -18.75 7.08
CA TRP A 204 -15.87 -17.51 6.67
C TRP A 204 -17.35 -17.50 7.03
N ASN A 205 -17.83 -16.41 7.62
CA ASN A 205 -19.28 -16.22 7.76
C ASN A 205 -19.68 -14.75 7.64
N ALA A 206 -20.93 -14.51 7.28
CA ALA A 206 -21.53 -13.19 7.28
C ALA A 206 -23.02 -13.26 7.61
N VAL A 207 -23.58 -12.17 8.13
CA VAL A 207 -25.03 -11.97 8.29
C VAL A 207 -25.39 -10.57 7.80
N THR A 208 -26.43 -10.50 6.97
CA THR A 208 -26.97 -9.24 6.43
C THR A 208 -28.28 -8.86 7.12
N LYS A 209 -28.43 -7.57 7.42
CA LYS A 209 -29.68 -6.94 7.78
C LYS A 209 -30.02 -5.84 6.77
N VAL A 210 -31.11 -6.05 6.03
CA VAL A 210 -31.68 -5.06 5.11
C VAL A 210 -32.60 -4.12 5.90
N ILE A 211 -32.49 -2.81 5.67
CA ILE A 211 -33.38 -1.77 6.24
C ILE A 211 -34.44 -1.43 5.18
N GLY A 212 -35.31 -2.41 4.93
CA GLY A 212 -36.26 -2.43 3.80
C GLY A 212 -36.60 -3.87 3.40
N THR A 213 -36.74 -4.18 2.10
CA THR A 213 -37.02 -5.54 1.59
C THR A 213 -36.24 -5.84 0.30
N SER A 214 -35.20 -6.67 0.38
CA SER A 214 -34.38 -6.99 -0.78
C SER A 214 -35.15 -7.72 -1.89
N ASN A 215 -34.82 -7.46 -3.15
CA ASN A 215 -35.50 -7.91 -4.37
C ASN A 215 -36.95 -7.40 -4.52
N ASP A 216 -37.29 -6.22 -3.98
CA ASP A 216 -38.64 -5.62 -4.07
C ASP A 216 -38.65 -4.07 -4.06
N ASP A 217 -38.45 -3.46 -5.24
CA ASP A 217 -38.50 -2.00 -5.45
C ASP A 217 -39.88 -1.33 -5.23
N SER A 218 -40.89 -2.05 -4.72
CA SER A 218 -42.23 -1.48 -4.47
C SER A 218 -42.22 -0.39 -3.41
N THR A 219 -41.22 -0.41 -2.51
CA THR A 219 -40.84 0.72 -1.64
C THR A 219 -39.32 0.88 -1.66
N PRO A 220 -38.78 2.11 -1.73
CA PRO A 220 -37.33 2.32 -1.63
C PRO A 220 -36.78 1.78 -0.29
N ASP A 221 -35.64 1.10 -0.36
CA ASP A 221 -34.85 0.71 0.81
C ASP A 221 -34.14 1.94 1.44
N GLN A 222 -33.34 1.70 2.48
CA GLN A 222 -32.52 2.75 3.13
C GLN A 222 -31.04 2.39 3.24
N ALA A 223 -30.75 1.12 3.54
CA ALA A 223 -29.39 0.57 3.63
C ALA A 223 -29.42 -0.95 3.78
N TRP A 224 -28.29 -1.59 3.51
CA TRP A 224 -27.96 -2.92 4.06
C TRP A 224 -26.74 -2.83 4.98
N VAL A 225 -26.76 -3.69 6.00
CA VAL A 225 -25.69 -3.83 6.99
C VAL A 225 -25.19 -5.27 6.96
N VAL A 226 -23.89 -5.47 6.77
CA VAL A 226 -23.26 -6.79 6.82
C VAL A 226 -22.27 -6.81 7.98
N GLU A 227 -22.38 -7.82 8.83
CA GLU A 227 -21.26 -8.26 9.67
C GLU A 227 -20.62 -9.50 9.05
N MET A 228 -19.30 -9.48 8.88
CA MET A 228 -18.52 -10.54 8.28
C MET A 228 -17.35 -10.92 9.20
N MET A 229 -17.02 -12.21 9.27
CA MET A 229 -15.91 -12.76 10.01
C MET A 229 -15.12 -13.72 9.12
N ILE A 230 -13.80 -13.56 9.13
CA ILE A 230 -12.82 -14.39 8.43
C ILE A 230 -11.85 -14.95 9.48
N ASP A 231 -11.69 -16.27 9.51
CA ASP A 231 -10.61 -16.94 10.24
C ASP A 231 -9.30 -16.66 9.50
N LEU A 232 -8.32 -16.08 10.20
CA LEU A 232 -7.03 -15.72 9.59
C LEU A 232 -6.08 -16.92 9.52
N GLY A 233 -6.31 -17.95 10.34
CA GLY A 233 -5.49 -19.15 10.38
C GLY A 233 -5.63 -20.03 9.13
N VAL A 234 -6.81 -20.04 8.48
CA VAL A 234 -7.01 -20.81 7.24
C VAL A 234 -6.32 -20.21 6.01
N GLU A 235 -5.98 -18.92 6.06
CA GLU A 235 -5.24 -18.20 5.03
C GLU A 235 -3.74 -18.03 5.37
N GLY A 236 -3.28 -18.57 6.52
CA GLY A 236 -1.87 -18.53 6.95
C GLY A 236 -1.41 -17.25 7.64
N TYR A 237 -2.34 -16.43 8.15
CA TYR A 237 -2.04 -15.24 8.95
C TYR A 237 -2.16 -15.52 10.46
N ASP A 238 -1.28 -14.91 11.26
CA ASP A 238 -1.37 -14.94 12.73
C ASP A 238 -1.13 -13.54 13.31
N ILE A 239 -2.22 -12.82 13.56
CA ILE A 239 -2.22 -11.50 14.21
C ILE A 239 -2.13 -11.57 15.74
N THR A 240 -2.05 -12.78 16.31
CA THR A 240 -2.00 -13.01 17.76
C THR A 240 -0.57 -13.18 18.29
N LYS A 241 0.41 -13.39 17.41
CA LYS A 241 1.84 -13.38 17.73
C LYS A 241 2.35 -11.98 18.12
N PRO A 242 3.51 -11.87 18.82
CA PRO A 242 4.13 -10.58 19.11
C PRO A 242 4.50 -9.82 17.83
N GLY A 243 4.12 -8.54 17.74
CA GLY A 243 4.33 -7.70 16.55
C GLY A 243 3.24 -7.83 15.49
N GLY A 244 2.27 -8.73 15.68
CA GLY A 244 1.09 -8.82 14.81
C GLY A 244 1.36 -9.31 13.40
N ASP A 245 0.37 -9.17 12.52
CA ASP A 245 0.47 -9.51 11.10
C ASP A 245 -0.27 -8.47 10.23
N ALA A 246 0.10 -8.43 8.95
CA ALA A 246 -0.49 -7.54 7.95
C ALA A 246 -1.27 -8.36 6.92
N VAL A 247 -2.59 -8.46 7.11
CA VAL A 247 -3.49 -9.19 6.21
C VAL A 247 -3.63 -8.40 4.92
N ALA A 248 -3.30 -9.03 3.78
CA ALA A 248 -3.46 -8.44 2.47
C ALA A 248 -4.86 -8.74 1.93
N ILE A 249 -5.69 -7.70 1.81
CA ILE A 249 -7.08 -7.79 1.38
C ILE A 249 -7.40 -6.74 0.32
N ASN A 250 -8.36 -6.99 -0.58
CA ASN A 250 -9.05 -5.92 -1.30
C ASN A 250 -10.55 -6.23 -1.37
N PHE A 251 -11.38 -5.23 -1.68
CA PHE A 251 -12.80 -5.47 -1.89
C PHE A 251 -13.45 -4.41 -2.80
N SER A 252 -14.35 -4.86 -3.66
CA SER A 252 -15.39 -4.05 -4.30
C SER A 252 -16.73 -4.22 -3.60
N ILE A 253 -17.49 -3.13 -3.57
CA ILE A 253 -18.92 -3.09 -3.33
C ILE A 253 -19.57 -2.85 -4.68
N TRP A 254 -20.52 -3.71 -5.03
CA TRP A 254 -21.33 -3.66 -6.25
C TRP A 254 -22.75 -3.24 -5.88
N ASP A 255 -23.38 -2.58 -6.83
CA ASP A 255 -24.50 -1.68 -6.61
C ASP A 255 -25.51 -1.85 -7.77
N GLY A 256 -26.74 -2.29 -7.45
CA GLY A 256 -27.70 -2.96 -8.34
C GLY A 256 -29.01 -2.19 -8.57
N ASP A 257 -28.91 -0.94 -9.00
CA ASP A 257 -29.98 0.06 -9.01
C ASP A 257 -31.26 -0.32 -9.82
N TRP A 258 -32.43 -0.19 -9.19
CA TRP A 258 -33.82 -0.28 -9.68
C TRP A 258 -34.23 -1.46 -10.58
N ILE A 259 -33.65 -2.65 -10.36
CA ILE A 259 -33.84 -3.83 -11.21
C ILE A 259 -35.30 -4.35 -11.22
N PHE A 260 -36.02 -4.27 -10.11
CA PHE A 260 -37.32 -4.94 -9.91
C PHE A 260 -38.53 -4.05 -10.25
N LYS A 261 -38.31 -2.74 -10.36
CA LYS A 261 -39.32 -1.69 -10.67
C LYS A 261 -40.00 -1.84 -12.03
N GLY A 262 -39.42 -2.62 -12.93
CA GLY A 262 -39.92 -2.82 -14.29
C GLY A 262 -39.76 -1.61 -15.22
N ASP A 263 -38.86 -0.67 -14.90
CA ASP A 263 -38.55 0.51 -15.70
C ASP A 263 -37.09 0.47 -16.19
N PRO A 264 -36.83 0.00 -17.44
CA PRO A 264 -35.48 -0.15 -17.97
C PRO A 264 -34.68 1.15 -18.09
N LEU A 265 -35.31 2.32 -17.91
CA LEU A 265 -34.66 3.64 -17.90
C LEU A 265 -34.26 4.11 -16.49
N LYS A 266 -34.35 3.23 -15.48
CA LYS A 266 -33.79 3.44 -14.13
C LYS A 266 -32.76 2.39 -13.73
N ILE A 267 -32.66 1.28 -14.47
CA ILE A 267 -31.71 0.21 -14.16
C ILE A 267 -30.30 0.71 -14.47
N ALA A 268 -29.54 1.01 -13.42
CA ALA A 268 -28.11 1.26 -13.48
C ALA A 268 -27.35 0.15 -12.74
N SER A 269 -26.04 0.10 -12.89
CA SER A 269 -25.19 -0.62 -11.94
C SER A 269 -23.75 -0.13 -11.98
N ALA A 270 -23.06 -0.34 -10.86
CA ALA A 270 -21.71 0.14 -10.64
C ALA A 270 -20.91 -0.79 -9.72
N ARG A 271 -19.60 -0.54 -9.65
CA ARG A 271 -18.72 -1.06 -8.62
C ARG A 271 -17.82 0.05 -8.08
N THR A 272 -17.59 0.05 -6.76
CA THR A 272 -16.71 0.98 -6.04
C THR A 272 -15.83 0.18 -5.10
N TRP A 273 -14.50 0.41 -5.04
CA TRP A 273 -13.59 -0.51 -4.34
C TRP A 273 -12.51 0.15 -3.50
N TYR A 274 -12.04 -0.61 -2.51
CA TYR A 274 -10.83 -0.34 -1.74
C TYR A 274 -9.68 -1.22 -2.28
N GLN A 275 -8.68 -0.57 -2.87
CA GLN A 275 -7.45 -1.12 -3.47
C GLN A 275 -7.58 -2.13 -4.63
N GLY A 276 -8.69 -2.84 -4.81
CA GLY A 276 -8.87 -3.74 -5.94
C GLY A 276 -10.33 -4.16 -6.15
N PRO A 277 -10.81 -4.27 -7.41
CA PRO A 277 -12.21 -4.60 -7.69
C PRO A 277 -12.54 -6.09 -7.77
N TRP A 278 -11.54 -6.99 -7.76
CA TRP A 278 -11.71 -8.41 -8.10
C TRP A 278 -11.30 -9.35 -6.96
N GLY A 279 -12.17 -10.30 -6.62
CA GLY A 279 -11.93 -11.27 -5.54
C GLY A 279 -11.12 -12.51 -5.94
N ASN A 280 -11.16 -12.90 -7.22
CA ASN A 280 -10.39 -14.02 -7.76
C ASN A 280 -9.04 -13.60 -8.40
N ALA A 281 -8.74 -12.31 -8.47
CA ALA A 281 -7.59 -11.79 -9.21
C ALA A 281 -6.92 -10.61 -8.51
N ASN A 282 -5.69 -10.82 -8.04
CA ASN A 282 -4.85 -9.76 -7.48
C ASN A 282 -4.16 -8.96 -8.60
N GLY A 283 -4.93 -8.33 -9.48
CA GLY A 283 -4.40 -7.57 -10.64
C GLY A 283 -4.11 -6.09 -10.39
N VAL A 284 -4.52 -5.52 -9.25
CA VAL A 284 -4.47 -4.07 -9.00
C VAL A 284 -3.58 -3.74 -7.79
N ASN A 285 -4.11 -3.88 -6.58
CA ASN A 285 -3.40 -3.74 -5.31
C ASN A 285 -4.14 -4.52 -4.20
N VAL A 286 -3.55 -4.50 -3.00
CA VAL A 286 -4.17 -4.93 -1.74
C VAL A 286 -3.95 -3.87 -0.66
N ALA A 287 -4.92 -3.73 0.23
CA ALA A 287 -4.76 -3.01 1.49
C ALA A 287 -4.00 -3.85 2.53
N ARG A 288 -3.44 -3.17 3.53
CA ARG A 288 -2.76 -3.72 4.70
C ARG A 288 -3.72 -3.61 5.90
N ILE A 289 -4.35 -4.71 6.32
CA ILE A 289 -5.11 -4.72 7.57
C ILE A 289 -4.20 -5.25 8.68
N LEU A 290 -3.79 -4.37 9.58
CA LEU A 290 -2.87 -4.72 10.67
C LEU A 290 -3.67 -5.16 11.90
N GLY A 291 -3.29 -6.30 12.48
CA GLY A 291 -3.75 -6.74 13.80
C GLY A 291 -2.54 -7.10 14.66
N ASP A 292 -2.49 -6.57 15.88
CA ASP A 292 -1.45 -6.84 16.90
C ASP A 292 -2.10 -6.93 18.29
N PRO A 293 -1.62 -7.82 19.20
CA PRO A 293 -2.23 -8.01 20.52
C PRO A 293 -2.21 -6.78 21.44
N GLY A 294 -1.25 -5.86 21.25
CA GLY A 294 -1.14 -4.61 22.00
C GLY A 294 -2.07 -3.50 21.48
N VAL A 295 -2.46 -3.55 20.20
CA VAL A 295 -3.35 -2.56 19.57
C VAL A 295 -4.82 -2.93 19.82
N THR A 296 -5.21 -2.87 21.08
CA THR A 296 -6.57 -3.22 21.53
C THR A 296 -7.62 -2.15 21.18
N VAL A 297 -8.91 -2.52 21.25
CA VAL A 297 -10.03 -1.58 21.10
C VAL A 297 -10.03 -0.39 22.07
N ASP A 298 -9.29 -0.48 23.18
CA ASP A 298 -9.13 0.62 24.16
C ASP A 298 -7.85 1.45 23.96
N ALA A 299 -7.08 1.20 22.89
CA ALA A 299 -5.94 2.03 22.51
C ALA A 299 -6.39 3.43 22.06
N SER A 300 -6.01 4.45 22.84
CA SER A 300 -6.30 5.87 22.57
C SER A 300 -5.29 6.55 21.66
N VAL A 301 -4.12 5.93 21.46
CA VAL A 301 -3.10 6.27 20.48
C VAL A 301 -2.72 4.98 19.77
N LEU A 302 -2.66 5.01 18.44
CA LEU A 302 -2.29 3.86 17.61
C LEU A 302 -0.83 4.00 17.17
N PRO A 303 -0.08 2.90 17.02
CA PRO A 303 1.26 2.95 16.44
C PRO A 303 1.24 3.48 15.01
N GLU A 304 2.24 4.26 14.65
CA GLU A 304 2.45 4.74 13.28
C GLU A 304 2.63 3.56 12.32
N ILE A 305 1.86 3.55 11.22
CA ILE A 305 2.03 2.56 10.16
C ILE A 305 3.05 3.13 9.17
N MET A 306 4.30 2.68 9.30
CA MET A 306 5.40 3.11 8.44
C MET A 306 5.10 2.81 6.95
N PRO A 307 5.62 3.62 6.02
CA PRO A 307 5.61 3.27 4.60
C PRO A 307 6.43 2.00 4.33
N ASP A 308 6.18 1.34 3.21
CA ASP A 308 6.96 0.21 2.71
C ASP A 308 8.37 0.64 2.24
N GLY A 309 8.62 1.95 2.08
CA GLY A 309 9.96 2.51 1.88
C GLY A 309 10.05 4.01 2.17
N VAL A 310 11.23 4.47 2.59
CA VAL A 310 11.52 5.90 2.82
C VAL A 310 12.73 6.30 2.00
N ILE A 311 12.48 6.94 0.86
CA ILE A 311 13.49 7.35 -0.11
C ILE A 311 14.13 8.66 0.41
N PRO A 312 15.44 8.66 0.72
CA PRO A 312 16.10 9.80 1.35
C PRO A 312 16.44 10.92 0.37
N ASN A 313 16.67 12.12 0.90
CA ASN A 313 17.00 13.31 0.13
C ASN A 313 18.52 13.50 -0.04
N GLY A 314 18.98 13.57 -1.28
CA GLY A 314 20.39 13.75 -1.67
C GLY A 314 20.91 15.20 -1.69
N LYS A 315 20.14 16.20 -1.25
CA LYS A 315 20.46 17.65 -1.39
C LYS A 315 21.85 18.12 -0.91
N ASN A 316 22.52 17.37 -0.03
CA ASN A 316 23.87 17.68 0.42
C ASN A 316 24.98 17.33 -0.59
N TYR A 317 24.65 16.48 -1.58
CA TYR A 317 25.59 15.96 -2.58
C TYR A 317 25.47 16.70 -3.91
N THR A 318 26.50 16.59 -4.74
CA THR A 318 26.40 16.86 -6.18
C THR A 318 25.40 15.89 -6.82
N ASP A 319 24.83 16.28 -7.95
CA ASP A 319 24.10 15.32 -8.80
C ASP A 319 25.10 14.27 -9.30
N PRO A 320 24.75 12.97 -9.33
CA PRO A 320 25.51 11.95 -10.04
C PRO A 320 25.77 12.29 -11.50
N ILE A 321 26.84 11.74 -12.05
CA ILE A 321 27.11 11.74 -13.49
C ILE A 321 26.46 10.46 -14.03
N VAL A 322 25.32 10.61 -14.72
CA VAL A 322 24.56 9.46 -15.23
C VAL A 322 25.36 8.72 -16.31
N ASP A 323 26.16 7.75 -15.87
CA ASP A 323 27.09 6.97 -16.69
C ASP A 323 27.07 5.46 -16.35
N GLY A 324 26.23 5.06 -15.39
CA GLY A 324 25.98 3.67 -15.06
C GLY A 324 26.94 3.09 -14.03
N LYS A 325 27.80 3.90 -13.39
CA LYS A 325 28.62 3.49 -12.24
C LYS A 325 28.10 4.08 -10.95
N LEU A 326 27.93 3.25 -9.93
CA LEU A 326 27.41 3.67 -8.63
C LEU A 326 28.54 4.09 -7.67
N ASP A 327 29.47 4.93 -8.16
CA ASP A 327 30.71 5.27 -7.45
C ASP A 327 30.68 6.60 -6.66
N GLU A 328 29.66 7.44 -6.83
CA GLU A 328 29.49 8.61 -5.97
C GLU A 328 28.99 8.26 -4.56
N GLU A 329 29.48 9.00 -3.56
CA GLU A 329 29.19 8.80 -2.14
C GLU A 329 27.68 8.78 -1.81
N VAL A 330 26.84 9.47 -2.59
CA VAL A 330 25.38 9.51 -2.40
C VAL A 330 24.73 8.12 -2.49
N TRP A 331 25.27 7.22 -3.33
CA TRP A 331 24.79 5.84 -3.48
C TRP A 331 25.10 4.93 -2.28
N SER A 332 25.86 5.40 -1.29
CA SER A 332 26.14 4.68 -0.05
C SER A 332 25.04 4.85 1.02
N GLY A 333 24.26 5.94 0.94
CA GLY A 333 23.19 6.24 1.90
C GLY A 333 21.80 6.38 1.27
N ALA A 334 21.65 5.98 0.01
CA ALA A 334 20.36 5.80 -0.66
C ALA A 334 19.49 4.75 0.06
N MET A 335 18.16 4.82 -0.12
CA MET A 335 17.30 3.66 0.18
C MET A 335 17.75 2.50 -0.70
N ASN A 336 17.85 1.30 -0.15
CA ASN A 336 18.21 0.11 -0.91
C ASN A 336 17.48 -1.12 -0.39
N PHE A 337 17.34 -2.13 -1.26
CA PHE A 337 16.81 -3.46 -0.95
C PHE A 337 17.33 -4.46 -1.99
N ASP A 338 17.35 -5.74 -1.63
CA ASP A 338 17.82 -6.82 -2.50
C ASP A 338 16.67 -7.50 -3.27
N ILE A 339 17.00 -8.14 -4.37
CA ILE A 339 16.09 -8.95 -5.18
C ILE A 339 16.88 -10.10 -5.83
N ALA A 340 16.40 -11.34 -5.70
CA ALA A 340 17.01 -12.52 -6.30
C ALA A 340 16.03 -13.68 -6.43
N TRP A 341 16.16 -14.47 -7.50
CA TRP A 341 15.32 -15.64 -7.73
C TRP A 341 15.40 -16.67 -6.59
N GLY A 342 14.26 -17.21 -6.18
CA GLY A 342 14.20 -18.31 -5.20
C GLY A 342 14.58 -17.96 -3.76
N SER A 343 15.11 -16.75 -3.49
CA SER A 343 15.48 -16.32 -2.14
C SER A 343 14.26 -15.99 -1.30
N GLU A 344 13.85 -16.95 -0.46
CA GLU A 344 12.79 -16.70 0.53
C GLU A 344 13.22 -15.68 1.59
N GLU A 345 14.51 -15.64 1.98
CA GLU A 345 15.03 -14.71 2.98
C GLU A 345 14.85 -13.25 2.54
N ILE A 346 15.31 -12.91 1.33
CA ILE A 346 15.14 -11.58 0.73
C ILE A 346 13.64 -11.23 0.58
N ARG A 347 12.84 -12.18 0.10
CA ARG A 347 11.39 -11.98 -0.08
C ARG A 347 10.64 -11.75 1.23
N ASN A 348 11.07 -12.37 2.33
CA ASN A 348 10.44 -12.26 3.64
C ASN A 348 10.88 -11.02 4.44
N ASP A 349 11.99 -10.36 4.07
CA ASP A 349 12.42 -9.08 4.64
C ASP A 349 11.60 -7.88 4.11
N TYR A 350 10.97 -8.02 2.93
CA TYR A 350 10.12 -6.97 2.36
C TYR A 350 8.99 -6.55 3.32
N PRO A 351 8.72 -5.23 3.52
CA PRO A 351 7.73 -4.79 4.50
C PRO A 351 6.29 -5.25 4.26
N TYR A 352 5.58 -5.49 5.37
CA TYR A 352 4.13 -5.72 5.45
C TYR A 352 3.62 -6.83 4.52
N THR A 353 3.12 -6.46 3.33
CA THR A 353 2.55 -7.39 2.34
C THR A 353 3.49 -7.71 1.19
N GLY A 354 4.71 -7.16 1.19
CA GLY A 354 5.78 -7.53 0.26
C GLY A 354 5.95 -9.05 0.12
N PRO A 355 6.04 -9.85 1.20
CA PRO A 355 6.33 -11.29 1.12
C PRO A 355 5.23 -12.13 0.43
N VAL A 356 4.02 -11.58 0.28
CA VAL A 356 2.87 -12.21 -0.40
C VAL A 356 2.54 -11.56 -1.75
N SER A 357 3.23 -10.47 -2.11
CA SER A 357 3.01 -9.68 -3.33
C SER A 357 4.19 -9.69 -4.29
N SER A 358 5.40 -9.74 -3.75
CA SER A 358 6.62 -10.15 -4.44
C SER A 358 6.51 -11.61 -4.90
N GLY A 359 7.15 -11.93 -6.01
CA GLY A 359 6.95 -13.21 -6.69
C GLY A 359 8.04 -13.51 -7.71
N GLN A 360 7.87 -14.65 -8.39
CA GLN A 360 8.83 -15.13 -9.37
C GLN A 360 8.16 -16.01 -10.45
N PHE A 361 8.58 -15.90 -11.71
CA PHE A 361 8.05 -16.66 -12.84
C PHE A 361 9.15 -17.14 -13.80
N GLN A 362 9.07 -18.40 -14.25
CA GLN A 362 9.93 -18.98 -15.28
C GLN A 362 9.09 -19.21 -16.56
N PRO A 363 9.35 -18.51 -17.68
CA PRO A 363 8.81 -18.85 -19.00
C PRO A 363 9.16 -20.28 -19.45
N GLU A 364 8.54 -20.77 -20.54
CA GLU A 364 8.76 -22.10 -21.10
C GLU A 364 9.53 -21.97 -22.43
N LEU A 365 10.87 -21.97 -22.35
CA LEU A 365 11.79 -21.68 -23.47
C LEU A 365 12.45 -22.95 -24.00
N GLY A 366 13.32 -23.59 -23.21
CA GLY A 366 13.86 -24.93 -23.49
C GLY A 366 12.83 -26.07 -23.54
N GLY A 367 11.53 -25.77 -23.40
CA GLY A 367 10.42 -26.72 -23.52
C GLY A 367 9.97 -27.35 -22.19
N ASN A 368 9.44 -28.57 -22.26
CA ASN A 368 8.76 -29.25 -21.15
C ASN A 368 9.38 -30.62 -20.85
N PRO A 369 9.88 -30.88 -19.62
CA PRO A 369 9.95 -29.97 -18.48
C PRO A 369 10.90 -28.79 -18.74
N ARG A 370 10.67 -27.67 -18.05
CA ARG A 370 11.58 -26.52 -18.10
C ARG A 370 12.99 -26.93 -17.64
N PRO A 371 14.05 -26.36 -18.23
CA PRO A 371 15.40 -26.56 -17.73
C PRO A 371 15.59 -26.00 -16.31
N PRO A 372 16.57 -26.52 -15.54
CA PRO A 372 16.95 -25.98 -14.26
C PRO A 372 17.57 -24.59 -14.44
N ILE A 373 17.28 -23.70 -13.49
CA ILE A 373 17.94 -22.41 -13.36
C ILE A 373 19.27 -22.64 -12.63
N LEU A 374 20.37 -22.14 -13.19
CA LEU A 374 21.74 -22.55 -12.84
C LEU A 374 22.48 -21.44 -12.07
N ASP A 375 22.44 -20.22 -12.58
CA ASP A 375 23.20 -19.06 -12.11
C ASP A 375 22.34 -17.78 -12.05
N PRO A 376 21.16 -17.82 -11.38
CA PRO A 376 20.17 -16.74 -11.42
C PRO A 376 20.69 -15.42 -10.85
N SER A 377 20.22 -14.32 -11.42
CA SER A 377 20.71 -12.99 -11.08
C SER A 377 20.30 -12.52 -9.69
N TYR A 378 21.14 -11.66 -9.11
CA TYR A 378 20.91 -10.96 -7.86
C TYR A 378 21.09 -9.46 -8.09
N GLY A 379 20.12 -8.65 -7.69
CA GLY A 379 20.19 -7.18 -7.75
C GLY A 379 20.15 -6.53 -6.37
N ASN A 380 21.00 -5.55 -6.13
CA ASN A 380 20.79 -4.54 -5.09
C ASN A 380 20.19 -3.29 -5.74
N ILE A 381 18.92 -3.01 -5.45
CA ILE A 381 18.19 -1.84 -5.97
C ILE A 381 18.43 -0.65 -5.07
N LYS A 382 18.65 0.54 -5.65
CA LYS A 382 18.89 1.79 -4.91
C LYS A 382 18.01 2.94 -5.39
N MET A 383 17.58 3.79 -4.46
CA MET A 383 16.78 4.98 -4.72
C MET A 383 17.12 6.15 -3.79
N PHE A 384 17.24 7.35 -4.34
CA PHE A 384 17.19 8.61 -3.59
C PHE A 384 16.52 9.70 -4.42
N PHE A 385 16.15 10.84 -3.84
CA PHE A 385 15.61 11.97 -4.59
C PHE A 385 16.33 13.28 -4.28
N LYS A 386 16.27 14.24 -5.21
CA LYS A 386 16.81 15.59 -5.01
C LYS A 386 16.01 16.58 -5.84
N ASP A 387 15.61 17.69 -5.21
CA ASP A 387 14.67 18.66 -5.77
C ASP A 387 13.41 17.96 -6.32
N HIS A 388 13.20 17.93 -7.63
CA HIS A 388 12.09 17.22 -8.28
C HIS A 388 12.51 15.94 -9.04
N TYR A 389 13.78 15.53 -8.93
CA TYR A 389 14.31 14.32 -9.57
C TYR A 389 14.33 13.12 -8.63
N LEU A 390 13.91 11.97 -9.13
CA LEU A 390 14.16 10.65 -8.55
C LEU A 390 15.39 10.03 -9.24
N TYR A 391 16.35 9.57 -8.43
CA TYR A 391 17.53 8.83 -8.87
C TYR A 391 17.36 7.37 -8.47
N MET A 392 17.55 6.48 -9.42
CA MET A 392 17.27 5.04 -9.33
C MET A 392 18.45 4.28 -9.89
N ALA A 393 18.80 3.16 -9.27
CA ALA A 393 19.87 2.31 -9.75
C ALA A 393 19.63 0.84 -9.40
N ALA A 394 20.34 -0.04 -10.11
CA ALA A 394 20.46 -1.45 -9.78
C ALA A 394 21.92 -1.89 -9.96
N ASP A 395 22.48 -2.58 -8.97
CA ASP A 395 23.74 -3.30 -9.08
C ASP A 395 23.42 -4.79 -9.22
N VAL A 396 23.57 -5.34 -10.42
CA VAL A 396 23.22 -6.72 -10.75
C VAL A 396 24.49 -7.56 -10.79
N ASN A 397 24.53 -8.63 -9.99
CA ASN A 397 25.48 -9.72 -10.11
C ASN A 397 24.87 -10.77 -11.04
N ASP A 398 25.60 -11.11 -12.08
CA ASP A 398 25.19 -12.07 -13.11
C ASP A 398 26.41 -12.82 -13.65
N GLN A 399 26.23 -14.04 -14.13
CA GLN A 399 27.31 -14.84 -14.73
C GLN A 399 27.19 -14.98 -16.25
N LEU A 400 26.04 -14.65 -16.84
CA LEU A 400 25.83 -14.57 -18.28
C LEU A 400 24.86 -13.44 -18.59
N VAL A 401 25.34 -12.37 -19.24
CA VAL A 401 24.46 -11.25 -19.64
C VAL A 401 24.07 -11.41 -21.11
N GLN A 402 22.79 -11.52 -21.41
CA GLN A 402 22.24 -11.66 -22.77
C GLN A 402 21.70 -10.34 -23.31
N GLY A 403 21.71 -10.24 -24.65
CA GLY A 403 21.07 -9.17 -25.40
C GLY A 403 20.11 -9.75 -26.42
N THR A 404 18.83 -9.38 -26.37
CA THR A 404 17.78 -10.01 -27.18
C THR A 404 16.54 -9.11 -27.32
N SER A 405 15.72 -9.40 -28.33
CA SER A 405 14.38 -8.81 -28.48
C SER A 405 13.25 -9.73 -27.98
N GLU A 406 13.58 -10.90 -27.42
CA GLU A 406 12.63 -11.85 -26.86
C GLU A 406 12.44 -11.56 -25.36
N TYR A 407 11.35 -10.88 -25.00
CA TYR A 407 11.09 -10.36 -23.64
C TYR A 407 11.23 -11.40 -22.50
N ASP A 408 10.96 -12.67 -22.77
CA ASP A 408 11.08 -13.74 -21.77
C ASP A 408 12.54 -14.25 -21.58
N ARG A 409 13.51 -13.63 -22.25
CA ARG A 409 14.96 -13.96 -22.24
C ARG A 409 15.87 -12.72 -22.05
N ILE A 410 15.32 -11.59 -21.61
CA ILE A 410 16.13 -10.39 -21.40
C ILE A 410 16.85 -10.44 -20.06
N ASP A 411 18.06 -9.91 -20.03
CA ASP A 411 18.67 -9.39 -18.81
C ASP A 411 18.34 -7.92 -18.68
N GLY A 412 17.77 -7.53 -17.54
CA GLY A 412 17.44 -6.14 -17.30
C GLY A 412 16.57 -5.90 -16.07
N VAL A 413 16.37 -4.61 -15.79
CA VAL A 413 15.56 -4.14 -14.66
C VAL A 413 14.43 -3.26 -15.16
N ARG A 414 13.22 -3.58 -14.72
CA ARG A 414 12.03 -2.73 -14.87
C ARG A 414 11.67 -2.13 -13.52
N PHE A 415 11.68 -0.81 -13.43
CA PHE A 415 11.02 -0.09 -12.36
C PHE A 415 9.56 0.17 -12.75
N ILE A 416 8.61 0.03 -11.84
CA ILE A 416 7.18 0.26 -12.10
C ILE A 416 6.67 1.30 -11.11
N PHE A 417 6.13 2.43 -11.58
CA PHE A 417 5.59 3.48 -10.70
C PHE A 417 4.26 4.06 -11.17
N GLN A 418 3.42 4.49 -10.23
CA GLN A 418 2.20 5.21 -10.54
C GLN A 418 2.49 6.61 -11.10
N ASP A 419 1.99 6.86 -12.30
CA ASP A 419 1.84 8.19 -12.90
C ASP A 419 0.73 8.94 -12.17
N ARG A 420 1.05 10.14 -11.67
CA ARG A 420 0.15 11.00 -10.89
C ARG A 420 -0.70 11.92 -11.77
N GLY A 421 -0.37 12.05 -13.06
CA GLY A 421 -1.12 12.81 -14.06
C GLY A 421 -2.16 11.98 -14.81
N THR A 422 -1.98 10.66 -14.93
CA THR A 422 -2.83 9.81 -15.78
C THR A 422 -3.69 8.81 -14.99
N ILE A 423 -5.01 8.86 -15.21
CA ILE A 423 -5.98 7.85 -14.73
C ILE A 423 -6.43 6.91 -15.86
N ASN A 424 -6.90 5.71 -15.52
CA ASN A 424 -7.45 4.73 -16.46
C ASN A 424 -9.00 4.77 -16.54
N SER A 425 -9.58 3.86 -17.34
CA SER A 425 -11.03 3.69 -17.51
C SER A 425 -11.78 3.31 -16.22
N ASP A 426 -11.04 2.84 -15.22
CA ASP A 426 -11.51 2.38 -13.93
C ASP A 426 -11.19 3.41 -12.83
N ASN A 427 -10.90 4.66 -13.24
CA ASN A 427 -10.72 5.86 -12.42
C ASN A 427 -9.59 5.81 -11.37
N PHE A 428 -8.58 4.95 -11.53
CA PHE A 428 -7.35 4.98 -10.73
C PHE A 428 -6.10 5.34 -11.54
N GLY A 429 -5.06 5.80 -10.85
CA GLY A 429 -3.80 6.22 -11.47
C GLY A 429 -3.06 5.06 -12.13
N GLN A 430 -2.61 5.26 -13.38
CA GLN A 430 -1.91 4.24 -14.17
C GLN A 430 -0.51 3.97 -13.62
N PHE A 431 -0.05 2.72 -13.74
CA PHE A 431 1.34 2.36 -13.47
C PHE A 431 2.12 2.34 -14.78
N GLN A 432 3.18 3.14 -14.87
CA GLN A 432 4.10 3.13 -16.01
C GLN A 432 5.26 2.19 -15.73
N GLN A 433 5.77 1.55 -16.80
CA GLN A 433 6.87 0.61 -16.73
C GLN A 433 8.12 1.24 -17.35
N LEU A 434 9.23 1.21 -16.61
CA LEU A 434 10.49 1.88 -16.90
C LEU A 434 11.60 0.83 -16.99
N ARG A 435 11.82 0.27 -18.18
CA ARG A 435 12.74 -0.87 -18.39
C ARG A 435 14.04 -0.44 -19.07
N VAL A 436 15.15 -0.97 -18.55
CA VAL A 436 16.47 -0.96 -19.17
C VAL A 436 16.94 -2.42 -19.30
N ASP A 437 17.30 -2.81 -20.51
CA ASP A 437 17.79 -4.12 -20.91
C ASP A 437 18.78 -3.98 -22.09
N PHE A 438 19.16 -5.10 -22.73
CA PHE A 438 20.13 -5.11 -23.85
C PHE A 438 19.49 -5.63 -25.14
N ASP A 439 19.75 -4.95 -26.27
CA ASP A 439 19.27 -5.36 -27.59
C ASP A 439 20.01 -6.59 -28.14
N ALA A 440 19.54 -7.13 -29.27
CA ALA A 440 20.14 -8.30 -29.95
C ALA A 440 21.55 -8.05 -30.55
N ALA A 441 22.17 -6.90 -30.31
CA ALA A 441 23.58 -6.59 -30.59
C ALA A 441 24.40 -6.33 -29.31
N GLY A 442 23.83 -6.59 -28.13
CA GLY A 442 24.44 -6.36 -26.82
C GLY A 442 24.51 -4.89 -26.41
N ILE A 443 23.74 -4.02 -27.07
CA ILE A 443 23.72 -2.58 -26.77
C ILE A 443 22.62 -2.32 -25.72
N PRO A 444 22.93 -1.64 -24.60
CA PRO A 444 21.89 -1.22 -23.66
C PRO A 444 20.83 -0.37 -24.36
N ILE A 445 19.56 -0.57 -24.02
CA ILE A 445 18.43 0.25 -24.49
C ILE A 445 17.50 0.62 -23.33
N ALA A 446 16.75 1.71 -23.53
CA ALA A 446 15.59 2.06 -22.72
C ALA A 446 14.32 1.74 -23.50
N GLU A 447 13.42 1.02 -22.86
CA GLU A 447 12.17 0.48 -23.42
C GLU A 447 10.93 1.11 -22.74
N GLU A 448 9.74 0.66 -23.15
CA GLU A 448 8.46 0.96 -22.48
C GLU A 448 8.23 2.48 -22.28
N TYR A 449 7.79 2.92 -21.09
CA TYR A 449 7.54 4.34 -20.84
C TYR A 449 8.83 5.13 -20.55
N LEU A 450 9.92 4.46 -20.11
CA LEU A 450 11.23 5.11 -19.95
C LEU A 450 11.69 5.69 -21.28
N LYS A 451 11.54 4.96 -22.39
CA LYS A 451 11.82 5.50 -23.73
C LYS A 451 11.07 6.80 -24.01
N THR A 452 9.79 6.87 -23.65
CA THR A 452 8.95 8.07 -23.87
C THR A 452 9.46 9.25 -23.04
N LEU A 453 9.89 9.01 -21.81
CA LEU A 453 10.47 10.03 -20.93
C LEU A 453 11.83 10.52 -21.44
N VAL A 454 12.70 9.62 -21.90
CA VAL A 454 14.01 9.95 -22.49
C VAL A 454 13.85 10.76 -23.78
N ASP A 455 13.02 10.30 -24.72
CA ASP A 455 12.73 11.02 -25.98
C ASP A 455 12.12 12.41 -25.74
N SER A 456 11.48 12.61 -24.57
CA SER A 456 10.87 13.89 -24.14
C SER A 456 11.79 14.77 -23.29
N GLY A 457 12.98 14.29 -22.89
CA GLY A 457 13.91 15.01 -22.02
C GLY A 457 13.55 15.02 -20.52
N TYR A 458 12.66 14.12 -20.09
CA TYR A 458 12.30 13.92 -18.68
C TYR A 458 13.12 12.81 -17.98
N ALA A 459 13.94 12.05 -18.71
CA ALA A 459 14.83 11.06 -18.13
C ALA A 459 16.21 11.01 -18.79
N GLU A 460 17.23 10.76 -17.98
CA GLU A 460 18.60 10.41 -18.36
C GLU A 460 18.87 9.01 -17.79
N TRP A 461 19.60 8.15 -18.51
CA TRP A 461 19.93 6.79 -18.05
C TRP A 461 21.24 6.31 -18.67
N ALA A 462 21.89 5.35 -18.02
CA ALA A 462 23.11 4.72 -18.51
C ALA A 462 23.32 3.33 -17.88
N VAL A 463 24.23 2.55 -18.46
CA VAL A 463 24.61 1.21 -18.01
C VAL A 463 26.14 1.05 -18.08
N SER A 464 26.74 0.54 -17.02
CA SER A 464 28.13 0.06 -17.03
C SER A 464 28.15 -1.45 -16.84
N LEU A 465 28.86 -2.16 -17.72
CA LEU A 465 29.22 -3.56 -17.49
C LEU A 465 30.26 -3.63 -16.35
N LYS A 466 30.23 -4.69 -15.54
CA LYS A 466 31.16 -4.90 -14.43
C LYS A 466 32.37 -5.71 -14.88
N GLY A 467 33.53 -5.47 -14.27
CA GLY A 467 34.75 -6.25 -14.45
C GLY A 467 35.11 -6.56 -15.91
N ALA A 468 34.93 -7.82 -16.32
CA ALA A 468 35.18 -8.33 -17.66
C ALA A 468 33.92 -8.70 -18.48
N THR A 469 32.71 -8.42 -17.99
CA THR A 469 31.42 -8.83 -18.56
C THR A 469 31.29 -8.58 -20.08
N THR A 470 30.77 -9.56 -20.83
CA THR A 470 30.52 -9.43 -22.29
C THR A 470 29.12 -9.92 -22.71
N VAL A 471 28.26 -8.97 -23.09
CA VAL A 471 26.86 -9.26 -23.46
C VAL A 471 26.76 -10.17 -24.68
N GLY A 472 26.01 -11.27 -24.56
CA GLY A 472 25.74 -12.25 -25.61
C GLY A 472 26.87 -13.25 -25.87
N ASN A 473 27.77 -13.49 -24.89
CA ASN A 473 28.91 -14.38 -25.02
C ASN A 473 28.83 -15.58 -24.06
N ASN A 474 28.08 -16.61 -24.47
CA ASN A 474 27.69 -17.80 -23.70
C ASN A 474 28.88 -18.77 -23.38
N SER A 475 30.12 -18.28 -23.43
CA SER A 475 31.37 -19.01 -23.15
C SER A 475 32.25 -18.34 -22.08
N ASP A 476 31.94 -17.10 -21.70
CA ASP A 476 32.64 -16.39 -20.63
C ASP A 476 31.89 -16.59 -19.29
N VAL A 477 32.37 -15.95 -18.22
CA VAL A 477 31.67 -15.88 -16.93
C VAL A 477 31.72 -14.42 -16.50
N ASP A 478 30.57 -13.78 -16.55
CA ASP A 478 30.41 -12.35 -16.33
C ASP A 478 30.45 -11.97 -14.84
N GLU A 479 30.49 -10.66 -14.57
CA GLU A 479 30.32 -10.07 -13.23
C GLU A 479 28.99 -9.28 -13.12
N GLY A 480 28.13 -9.39 -14.14
CA GLY A 480 26.89 -8.62 -14.31
C GLY A 480 27.11 -7.17 -14.75
N TYR A 481 26.16 -6.29 -14.38
CA TYR A 481 26.08 -4.90 -14.83
C TYR A 481 25.49 -3.97 -13.75
N GLN A 482 25.71 -2.65 -13.92
CA GLN A 482 25.08 -1.59 -13.13
C GLN A 482 24.19 -0.72 -14.04
N ILE A 483 22.95 -0.48 -13.63
CA ILE A 483 22.00 0.45 -14.28
C ILE A 483 21.87 1.71 -13.43
N GLU A 484 21.80 2.87 -14.07
CA GLU A 484 21.52 4.15 -13.43
C GLU A 484 20.46 4.93 -14.24
N ILE A 485 19.48 5.53 -13.55
CA ILE A 485 18.41 6.33 -14.13
C ILE A 485 18.15 7.56 -13.27
N LYS A 486 18.09 8.73 -13.90
CA LYS A 486 17.64 10.01 -13.34
C LYS A 486 16.33 10.40 -14.01
N LEU A 487 15.28 10.58 -13.22
CA LEU A 487 13.91 10.83 -13.68
C LEU A 487 13.38 12.16 -13.11
N ASP A 488 13.03 13.11 -13.98
CA ASP A 488 12.22 14.26 -13.61
C ASP A 488 10.78 13.79 -13.36
N LEU A 489 10.32 13.85 -12.12
CA LEU A 489 9.00 13.36 -11.73
C LEU A 489 7.84 14.17 -12.35
N GLN A 490 8.09 15.34 -12.94
CA GLN A 490 7.08 16.07 -13.71
C GLN A 490 6.68 15.32 -14.99
N GLY A 491 7.57 14.48 -15.54
CA GLY A 491 7.25 13.52 -16.60
C GLY A 491 6.29 12.39 -16.14
N MET A 492 6.20 12.16 -14.83
CA MET A 492 5.25 11.26 -14.16
C MET A 492 4.06 12.01 -13.53
N GLY A 493 3.82 13.25 -13.97
CA GLY A 493 2.68 14.08 -13.54
C GLY A 493 2.78 14.68 -12.13
N TYR A 494 3.93 14.58 -11.46
CA TYR A 494 4.15 15.28 -10.18
C TYR A 494 4.28 16.80 -10.40
N PRO A 495 3.78 17.64 -9.47
CA PRO A 495 4.12 19.07 -9.46
C PRO A 495 5.60 19.27 -9.08
N THR A 496 6.17 20.43 -9.41
CA THR A 496 7.59 20.76 -9.16
C THR A 496 7.99 20.78 -7.67
N ASP A 497 7.03 20.86 -6.74
CA ASP A 497 7.26 20.72 -5.29
C ASP A 497 7.01 19.30 -4.76
N LEU A 498 6.80 18.34 -5.66
CA LEU A 498 6.44 16.94 -5.44
C LEU A 498 5.12 16.70 -4.69
N GLY A 499 4.35 17.75 -4.37
CA GLY A 499 3.01 17.61 -3.78
C GLY A 499 2.99 16.80 -2.49
N ASP A 500 2.28 15.66 -2.52
CA ASP A 500 2.16 14.70 -1.42
C ASP A 500 3.44 13.89 -1.14
N LYS A 501 4.44 13.93 -2.03
CA LYS A 501 5.72 13.21 -1.92
C LYS A 501 5.55 11.69 -1.79
N LEU A 502 4.42 11.15 -2.25
CA LEU A 502 4.15 9.72 -2.26
C LEU A 502 4.58 9.10 -3.58
N LEU A 503 5.25 7.95 -3.52
CA LEU A 503 5.61 7.15 -4.68
C LEU A 503 5.01 5.74 -4.49
N PHE A 504 4.39 5.20 -5.53
CA PHE A 504 3.74 3.89 -5.48
C PHE A 504 4.29 3.01 -6.58
N GLY A 505 4.78 1.81 -6.26
CA GLY A 505 5.47 1.03 -7.28
C GLY A 505 5.92 -0.37 -6.91
N GLY A 506 6.86 -0.88 -7.70
CA GLY A 506 7.57 -2.15 -7.53
C GLY A 506 8.75 -2.21 -8.51
N VAL A 507 9.56 -3.26 -8.42
CA VAL A 507 10.72 -3.47 -9.30
C VAL A 507 10.80 -4.94 -9.69
N MET A 508 11.02 -5.20 -10.97
CA MET A 508 11.20 -6.52 -11.56
C MET A 508 12.62 -6.63 -12.11
N LEU A 509 13.33 -7.69 -11.74
CA LEU A 509 14.63 -8.10 -12.27
C LEU A 509 14.41 -9.34 -13.13
N ALA A 510 14.86 -9.27 -14.38
CA ALA A 510 14.88 -10.41 -15.29
C ALA A 510 16.31 -10.93 -15.46
N ASP A 511 16.46 -12.25 -15.57
CA ASP A 511 17.64 -12.90 -16.13
C ASP A 511 17.29 -13.74 -17.37
N GLY A 512 18.24 -13.94 -18.28
CA GLY A 512 17.98 -14.29 -19.69
C GLY A 512 18.71 -15.51 -20.27
N ASP A 513 19.21 -16.44 -19.44
CA ASP A 513 20.27 -17.37 -19.84
C ASP A 513 20.05 -18.23 -21.09
N SER A 514 21.07 -18.22 -21.95
CA SER A 514 21.08 -18.90 -23.25
C SER A 514 22.38 -19.69 -23.44
N PHE A 515 22.30 -20.89 -24.03
CA PHE A 515 23.41 -21.86 -24.06
C PHE A 515 23.64 -22.50 -25.44
N ASP A 516 24.73 -23.28 -25.56
CA ASP A 516 25.05 -24.09 -26.76
C ASP A 516 23.98 -25.17 -27.09
N ASP A 517 23.18 -25.58 -26.10
CA ASP A 517 22.00 -26.43 -26.27
C ASP A 517 20.75 -25.60 -25.92
N PRO A 518 19.92 -25.21 -26.91
CA PRO A 518 18.70 -24.43 -26.67
C PRO A 518 17.62 -25.13 -25.84
N LEU A 519 17.81 -26.39 -25.44
CA LEU A 519 16.97 -27.05 -24.43
C LEU A 519 17.37 -26.70 -22.99
N ALA A 520 18.54 -26.09 -22.80
CA ALA A 520 18.98 -25.51 -21.53
C ALA A 520 18.58 -24.03 -21.38
N ASP A 521 18.29 -23.31 -22.48
CA ASP A 521 17.85 -21.91 -22.47
C ASP A 521 16.69 -21.68 -21.49
N TYR A 522 16.88 -20.73 -20.59
CA TYR A 522 15.85 -20.25 -19.68
C TYR A 522 15.75 -18.73 -19.68
N GLY A 523 14.88 -18.25 -18.81
CA GLY A 523 14.82 -16.89 -18.38
C GLY A 523 14.07 -16.90 -17.06
N THR A 524 14.32 -15.91 -16.21
CA THR A 524 13.57 -15.72 -14.98
C THR A 524 13.06 -14.30 -14.87
N ARG A 525 11.94 -14.13 -14.18
CA ARG A 525 11.44 -12.83 -13.75
C ARG A 525 11.18 -12.90 -12.26
N THR A 526 11.90 -12.12 -11.47
CA THR A 526 11.68 -11.96 -10.02
C THR A 526 11.23 -10.53 -9.75
N TRP A 527 10.36 -10.30 -8.77
CA TRP A 527 9.93 -8.93 -8.45
C TRP A 527 9.70 -8.64 -6.97
N ALA A 528 10.01 -7.40 -6.60
CA ALA A 528 9.58 -6.75 -5.38
C ALA A 528 8.26 -6.00 -5.63
N PHE A 529 7.20 -6.40 -4.94
CA PHE A 529 5.83 -5.85 -4.99
C PHE A 529 5.07 -5.95 -6.34
N ARG A 530 5.64 -5.52 -7.47
CA ARG A 530 5.02 -5.56 -8.82
C ARG A 530 5.97 -6.11 -9.88
N GLU A 531 5.45 -6.96 -10.77
CA GLU A 531 6.16 -7.45 -11.96
C GLU A 531 6.04 -6.48 -13.15
N ASN A 532 4.86 -5.87 -13.29
CA ASN A 532 4.44 -5.08 -14.44
C ASN A 532 3.39 -4.01 -14.01
N ASP A 533 2.72 -3.35 -14.96
CA ASP A 533 1.68 -2.36 -14.68
C ASP A 533 0.47 -2.93 -13.92
N TRP A 534 0.25 -4.25 -13.95
CA TRP A 534 -0.77 -4.98 -13.20
C TRP A 534 -0.20 -5.78 -12.02
N GLY A 535 -0.62 -5.37 -10.81
CA GLY A 535 -0.61 -6.17 -9.60
C GLY A 535 0.75 -6.67 -9.06
N PRO A 536 0.69 -7.49 -8.00
CA PRO A 536 -0.46 -7.68 -7.11
C PRO A 536 -0.57 -6.65 -5.98
N ALA A 537 0.51 -5.94 -5.65
CA ALA A 537 0.47 -4.81 -4.72
C ALA A 537 1.47 -3.73 -5.13
N ALA A 538 1.16 -2.45 -4.91
CA ALA A 538 2.18 -1.40 -4.97
C ALA A 538 2.79 -1.23 -3.58
N ALA A 539 4.11 -1.07 -3.49
CA ALA A 539 4.78 -0.55 -2.29
C ALA A 539 4.38 0.92 -2.09
N TRP A 540 4.01 1.29 -0.87
CA TRP A 540 3.80 2.69 -0.45
C TRP A 540 5.14 3.29 -0.03
N MET A 541 5.68 4.23 -0.80
CA MET A 541 6.96 4.88 -0.51
C MET A 541 6.79 6.40 -0.29
N VAL A 542 7.68 6.99 0.48
CA VAL A 542 7.71 8.45 0.77
C VAL A 542 9.05 9.04 0.34
N LEU A 543 9.01 10.17 -0.37
CA LEU A 543 10.15 11.02 -0.72
C LEU A 543 10.40 11.99 0.45
N ASP A 544 11.17 11.55 1.45
CA ASP A 544 11.33 12.24 2.73
C ASP A 544 12.39 13.38 2.65
N PRO A 545 12.00 14.67 2.75
CA PRO A 545 12.92 15.79 2.63
C PRO A 545 13.82 15.99 3.87
N ASP A 546 13.49 15.40 5.00
CA ASP A 546 14.18 15.54 6.29
C ASP A 546 15.11 14.35 6.59
N LYS A 547 14.87 13.17 6.00
CA LYS A 547 15.84 12.06 5.93
C LYS A 547 16.93 12.36 4.90
N VAL A 548 17.90 13.19 5.27
CA VAL A 548 18.99 13.64 4.38
C VAL A 548 20.17 12.66 4.39
N ILE A 549 20.64 12.26 3.20
CA ILE A 549 21.84 11.43 3.05
C ILE A 549 23.07 12.12 3.69
N GLY A 550 23.94 11.34 4.31
CA GLY A 550 25.18 11.83 4.95
C GLY A 550 24.96 12.69 6.21
N SER A 551 23.71 12.85 6.67
CA SER A 551 23.42 13.53 7.93
C SER A 551 23.32 12.54 9.10
N GLU A 552 24.00 12.85 10.20
CA GLU A 552 23.74 12.21 11.50
C GLU A 552 22.27 12.42 11.87
N PRO A 553 21.57 11.40 12.44
CA PRO A 553 20.20 11.57 12.91
C PRO A 553 20.09 12.76 13.86
N ASN A 554 19.34 13.79 13.45
CA ASN A 554 19.14 14.98 14.27
C ASN A 554 18.46 14.58 15.59
N ALA A 555 19.22 14.52 16.69
CA ALA A 555 18.71 14.23 18.03
C ALA A 555 17.69 15.27 18.56
N ASN A 556 17.39 16.30 17.76
CA ASN A 556 16.33 17.30 17.99
C ASN A 556 15.08 17.09 17.09
N ASN A 557 15.13 16.25 16.05
CA ASN A 557 13.96 15.79 15.29
C ASN A 557 13.31 14.62 16.04
N GLY A 558 12.88 14.87 17.27
CA GLY A 558 12.46 13.82 18.19
C GLY A 558 11.14 13.15 17.78
N ARG A 559 11.21 11.85 17.47
CA ARG A 559 10.10 10.93 17.77
C ARG A 559 9.83 10.98 19.27
N GLN A 560 8.70 11.56 19.67
CA GLN A 560 8.40 11.84 21.09
C GLN A 560 8.10 10.57 21.91
N ASP A 561 8.00 9.44 21.22
CA ASP A 561 7.80 8.07 21.71
C ASP A 561 9.09 7.24 21.83
N ALA A 562 10.23 7.72 21.28
CA ALA A 562 11.46 6.95 21.17
C ALA A 562 12.69 7.64 21.80
N ILE A 563 13.54 6.83 22.45
CA ILE A 563 14.81 7.25 23.06
C ILE A 563 15.91 6.34 22.53
N TRP A 564 17.04 6.88 22.09
CA TRP A 564 18.11 6.08 21.50
C TRP A 564 19.14 5.66 22.55
N ALA A 565 19.19 4.35 22.81
CA ALA A 565 20.18 3.74 23.69
C ALA A 565 21.58 3.77 23.05
N LYS A 566 22.35 4.83 23.33
CA LYS A 566 23.72 5.01 22.83
C LYS A 566 24.65 3.94 23.40
N MET A 567 25.36 3.23 22.53
CA MET A 567 26.34 2.23 22.96
C MET A 567 27.51 2.88 23.71
N ALA A 568 27.70 2.45 24.96
CA ALA A 568 28.85 2.81 25.76
C ALA A 568 30.05 1.88 25.46
N PRO A 569 31.30 2.37 25.42
CA PRO A 569 32.48 1.52 25.27
C PRO A 569 32.55 0.43 26.36
N ALA A 570 33.02 -0.76 26.00
CA ALA A 570 33.11 -1.89 26.93
C ALA A 570 33.91 -1.53 28.20
N GLY A 571 33.29 -1.71 29.37
CA GLY A 571 33.88 -1.37 30.67
C GLY A 571 33.84 0.12 31.08
N SER A 572 33.17 0.99 30.31
CA SER A 572 32.99 2.42 30.66
C SER A 572 31.81 2.72 31.59
N ILE A 573 31.02 1.69 31.94
CA ILE A 573 29.95 1.72 32.95
C ILE A 573 30.30 0.70 34.04
N LYS A 574 30.13 1.09 35.30
CA LYS A 574 30.16 0.22 36.48
C LYS A 574 28.74 -0.04 36.95
N LEU A 575 28.54 -1.17 37.62
CA LEU A 575 27.27 -1.53 38.25
C LEU A 575 27.39 -1.38 39.77
N ASP A 576 27.72 -0.17 40.24
CA ASP A 576 27.83 0.18 41.66
C ASP A 576 26.64 0.99 42.21
N GLY A 577 25.71 1.40 41.33
CA GLY A 577 24.47 2.12 41.69
C GLY A 577 24.61 3.64 41.72
N VAL A 578 25.74 4.19 41.30
CA VAL A 578 25.95 5.62 41.08
C VAL A 578 25.94 5.92 39.58
N LEU A 579 25.50 7.12 39.18
CA LEU A 579 25.56 7.60 37.80
C LEU A 579 26.63 8.71 37.69
N ASP A 580 27.90 8.37 37.96
CA ASP A 580 29.02 9.34 37.98
C ASP A 580 29.98 9.26 36.78
N GLU A 581 29.87 8.23 35.94
CA GLU A 581 30.74 8.08 34.78
C GLU A 581 30.42 9.07 33.66
N ALA A 582 31.47 9.52 32.97
CA ALA A 582 31.41 10.51 31.90
C ALA A 582 30.62 10.06 30.64
N VAL A 583 30.08 8.84 30.61
CA VAL A 583 29.15 8.36 29.58
C VAL A 583 27.72 8.82 29.83
N TRP A 584 27.30 8.96 31.09
CA TRP A 584 25.94 9.43 31.43
C TRP A 584 25.71 10.88 31.01
N SER A 585 26.74 11.72 30.98
CA SER A 585 26.65 13.10 30.44
C SER A 585 26.47 13.17 28.91
N LYS A 586 26.43 12.03 28.22
CA LYS A 586 26.14 11.88 26.78
C LYS A 586 24.88 11.06 26.50
N ALA A 587 24.29 10.45 27.53
CA ALA A 587 23.04 9.71 27.41
C ALA A 587 21.87 10.65 27.10
N GLU A 588 20.76 10.09 26.63
CA GLU A 588 19.51 10.84 26.46
C GLU A 588 18.70 10.85 27.77
N GLU A 589 18.17 12.01 28.12
CA GLU A 589 17.51 12.29 29.40
C GLU A 589 16.04 12.63 29.17
N VAL A 590 15.12 11.81 29.72
CA VAL A 590 13.69 12.14 29.75
C VAL A 590 13.44 13.17 30.84
N LYS A 591 12.99 14.37 30.44
CA LYS A 591 12.57 15.42 31.37
C LYS A 591 11.06 15.34 31.58
N VAL A 592 10.69 14.78 32.73
CA VAL A 592 9.32 14.65 33.25
C VAL A 592 8.91 15.93 33.99
#